data_AF-A0AB33K8X3-F1
#
_entry.id   AF-A0AB33K8X3-F1
#
_cell.length_a   1.000
_cell.length_b   1.000
_cell.length_c   1.000
_cell.angle_alpha   90.00
_cell.angle_beta   90.00
_cell.angle_gamma   90.00
#
_symmetry.space_group_name_H-M   'P 1'
#
loop_
_entity.id
_entity.type
_entity.pdbx_description
1 polymer ?
#
loop_
_entity_poly.entity_id
_entity_poly.type
_entity_poly.pdbx_seq_one_letter_code
_entity_poly.pdbx_strand_id
1 'polypeptide(L)'
;MTHHLTDPIRALLTAGLTNTAISAKLHIDRATVARLRREAGVPDVPRRPSTLEESWRQRTRPTDGGHMEWTGATVSGGHPVMRYAGTTYSATRVAYRIQHGQDPAGYAKPNCGRRHCVAPAHQTDTGQTRTAHQHRVRYASPEAKLAALTEPTADGHLRWTGPTDGDHPLLKHAGRRWPVLSLAFEQTHGRKPSGSVSVDCTHPHCLLGEHLSDKASRVQLRPASEPKPQPAQYASVQAKFEAFVVPTGTGHLDWSGPVNSAGRAIVPFAGRIRTAARIAFEVRYGREPVGYVSVACDHPHCLAGDHLDDAVSRRAHRAAFAALGL
;
A
#
# COMPACT_ATOMS: atom_id res chain seq x y z
N MET A 1 -34.73 -46.30 -37.43
CA MET A 1 -33.30 -46.63 -37.26
C MET A 1 -32.98 -46.62 -35.78
N THR A 2 -32.66 -47.78 -35.19
CA THR A 2 -32.20 -47.91 -33.81
C THR A 2 -30.81 -47.28 -33.69
N HIS A 3 -30.60 -46.45 -32.66
CA HIS A 3 -29.30 -45.82 -32.43
C HIS A 3 -28.31 -46.90 -31.99
N HIS A 4 -27.14 -47.03 -32.63
CA HIS A 4 -26.18 -48.10 -32.30
C HIS A 4 -25.70 -48.08 -30.83
N LEU A 5 -25.85 -46.95 -30.14
CA LEU A 5 -25.56 -46.82 -28.69
C LEU A 5 -26.74 -47.16 -27.76
N THR A 6 -27.88 -47.65 -28.26
CA THR A 6 -29.04 -47.97 -27.42
C THR A 6 -28.69 -49.01 -26.33
N ASP A 7 -27.95 -50.07 -26.65
CA ASP A 7 -27.59 -51.11 -25.68
C ASP A 7 -26.58 -50.62 -24.62
N PRO A 8 -25.48 -49.92 -24.99
CA PRO A 8 -24.61 -49.26 -24.01
C PRO A 8 -25.34 -48.30 -23.07
N ILE A 9 -26.30 -47.51 -23.60
CA ILE A 9 -27.08 -46.58 -22.78
C ILE A 9 -27.96 -47.34 -21.79
N ARG A 10 -28.66 -48.39 -22.24
CA ARG A 10 -29.50 -49.24 -21.36
C ARG A 10 -28.68 -49.89 -20.25
N ALA A 11 -27.50 -50.42 -20.56
CA ALA A 11 -26.60 -50.99 -19.56
C ALA A 11 -26.20 -49.95 -18.47
N LEU A 12 -25.85 -48.72 -18.87
CA LEU A 12 -25.51 -47.66 -17.92
C LEU A 12 -26.72 -47.13 -17.13
N LEU A 13 -27.92 -47.13 -17.73
CA LEU A 13 -29.17 -46.80 -17.04
C LEU A 13 -29.49 -47.81 -15.94
N THR A 14 -29.37 -49.11 -16.22
CA THR A 14 -29.55 -50.19 -15.24
C THR A 14 -28.52 -50.12 -14.12
N ALA A 15 -27.30 -49.66 -14.41
CA ALA A 15 -26.27 -49.37 -13.41
C ALA A 15 -26.55 -48.10 -12.57
N GLY A 16 -27.67 -47.40 -12.79
CA GLY A 16 -28.09 -46.26 -11.98
C GLY A 16 -27.38 -44.93 -12.30
N LEU A 17 -26.68 -44.82 -13.43
CA LEU A 17 -25.99 -43.57 -13.78
C LEU A 17 -26.96 -42.47 -14.19
N THR A 18 -26.68 -41.22 -13.83
CA THR A 18 -27.48 -40.06 -14.25
C THR A 18 -27.35 -39.81 -15.76
N ASN A 19 -28.35 -39.13 -16.36
CA ASN A 19 -28.33 -38.79 -17.79
C ASN A 19 -27.07 -37.97 -18.18
N THR A 20 -26.61 -37.09 -17.29
CA THR A 20 -25.38 -36.30 -17.49
C THR A 20 -24.13 -37.19 -17.47
N ALA A 21 -24.04 -38.14 -16.53
CA ALA A 21 -22.90 -39.06 -16.45
C ALA A 21 -22.81 -39.95 -17.70
N ILE A 22 -23.96 -40.44 -18.19
CA ILE A 22 -24.04 -41.24 -19.42
C ILE A 22 -23.66 -40.39 -20.64
N SER A 23 -24.20 -39.18 -20.75
CA SER A 23 -23.90 -38.23 -21.83
C SER A 23 -22.40 -37.91 -21.89
N ALA A 24 -21.78 -37.62 -20.75
CA ALA A 24 -20.34 -37.36 -20.67
C ALA A 24 -19.50 -38.60 -21.02
N LYS A 25 -19.91 -39.78 -20.56
CA LYS A 25 -19.18 -41.04 -20.78
C LYS A 25 -19.25 -41.55 -22.21
N LEU A 26 -20.39 -41.36 -22.89
CA LEU A 26 -20.62 -41.83 -24.26
C LEU A 26 -20.51 -40.73 -25.31
N HIS A 27 -20.23 -39.48 -24.91
CA HIS A 27 -20.19 -38.31 -25.79
C HIS A 27 -21.47 -38.13 -26.63
N ILE A 28 -22.63 -38.36 -26.03
CA ILE A 28 -23.94 -38.25 -26.68
C ILE A 28 -24.77 -37.12 -26.09
N ASP A 29 -25.74 -36.63 -26.88
CA ASP A 29 -26.68 -35.64 -26.41
C ASP A 29 -27.51 -36.15 -25.20
N ARG A 30 -27.66 -35.27 -24.21
CA ARG A 30 -28.34 -35.58 -22.95
C ARG A 30 -29.84 -35.83 -23.16
N ALA A 31 -30.48 -35.17 -24.13
CA ALA A 31 -31.90 -35.40 -24.41
C ALA A 31 -32.13 -36.78 -25.06
N THR A 32 -31.17 -37.27 -25.84
CA THR A 32 -31.18 -38.66 -26.34
C THR A 32 -31.17 -39.68 -25.20
N VAL A 33 -30.30 -39.48 -24.19
CA VAL A 33 -30.28 -40.34 -22.99
C VAL A 33 -31.59 -40.26 -22.23
N ALA A 34 -32.12 -39.06 -22.01
CA ALA A 34 -33.38 -38.85 -21.31
C ALA A 34 -34.57 -39.52 -22.02
N ARG A 35 -34.62 -39.47 -23.36
CA ARG A 35 -35.61 -40.20 -24.16
C ARG A 35 -35.50 -41.71 -23.92
N LEU A 36 -34.30 -42.28 -24.07
CA LEU A 36 -34.07 -43.72 -23.88
C LEU A 36 -34.36 -44.18 -22.44
N ARG A 37 -34.10 -43.34 -21.43
CA ARG A 37 -34.48 -43.59 -20.03
C ARG A 37 -36.00 -43.73 -19.87
N ARG A 38 -36.77 -42.81 -20.47
CA ARG A 38 -38.25 -42.85 -20.47
C ARG A 38 -38.77 -44.09 -21.20
N GLU A 39 -38.22 -44.39 -22.38
CA GLU A 39 -38.59 -45.59 -23.16
C GLU A 39 -38.29 -46.90 -22.41
N ALA A 40 -37.23 -46.92 -21.60
CA ALA A 40 -36.87 -48.08 -20.78
C ALA A 40 -37.67 -48.17 -19.46
N GLY A 41 -38.54 -47.20 -19.15
CA GLY A 41 -39.30 -47.18 -17.89
C GLY A 41 -38.43 -46.98 -16.64
N VAL A 42 -37.20 -46.47 -16.79
CA VAL A 42 -36.27 -46.28 -15.67
C VAL A 42 -36.54 -44.90 -15.05
N PRO A 43 -36.93 -44.79 -13.76
CA PRO A 43 -37.21 -43.50 -13.12
C PRO A 43 -35.95 -42.63 -13.08
N ASP A 44 -36.10 -41.30 -13.12
CA ASP A 44 -34.95 -40.40 -13.00
C ASP A 44 -34.26 -40.57 -11.64
N VAL A 45 -32.93 -40.55 -11.67
CA VAL A 45 -32.14 -40.59 -10.42
C VAL A 45 -32.39 -39.27 -9.69
N PRO A 46 -32.91 -39.30 -8.44
CA PRO A 46 -33.14 -38.09 -7.68
C PRO A 46 -31.81 -37.34 -7.54
N ARG A 47 -31.82 -36.04 -7.85
CA ARG A 47 -30.63 -35.21 -7.68
C ARG A 47 -30.32 -35.14 -6.19
N ARG A 48 -29.28 -35.86 -5.76
CA ARG A 48 -28.71 -35.65 -4.44
C ARG A 48 -28.20 -34.21 -4.39
N PRO A 49 -28.69 -33.35 -3.49
CA PRO A 49 -28.10 -32.05 -3.28
C PRO A 49 -26.63 -32.27 -2.91
N SER A 50 -25.71 -31.61 -3.63
CA SER A 50 -24.31 -31.67 -3.27
C SER A 50 -24.14 -31.17 -1.83
N THR A 51 -23.24 -31.75 -1.05
CA THR A 51 -22.91 -31.21 0.27
C THR A 51 -22.11 -29.90 0.14
N LEU A 52 -21.94 -29.19 1.26
CA LEU A 52 -21.07 -28.00 1.30
C LEU A 52 -19.63 -28.35 0.89
N GLU A 53 -19.11 -29.47 1.36
CA GLU A 53 -17.74 -29.94 1.05
C GLU A 53 -17.60 -30.36 -0.41
N GLU A 54 -18.59 -31.06 -0.97
CA GLU A 54 -18.60 -31.42 -2.40
C GLU A 54 -18.63 -30.16 -3.28
N SER A 55 -19.47 -29.19 -2.92
CA SER A 55 -19.53 -27.88 -3.58
C SER A 55 -18.20 -27.11 -3.50
N TRP A 56 -17.48 -27.26 -2.40
CA TRP A 56 -16.15 -26.66 -2.22
C TRP A 56 -15.11 -27.37 -3.09
N ARG A 57 -15.09 -28.72 -3.11
CA ARG A 57 -14.16 -29.53 -3.93
C ARG A 57 -14.31 -29.26 -5.43
N GLN A 58 -15.54 -29.03 -5.90
CA GLN A 58 -15.80 -28.65 -7.29
C GLN A 58 -15.19 -27.30 -7.71
N ARG A 59 -14.79 -26.46 -6.74
CA ARG A 59 -14.24 -25.11 -6.96
C ARG A 59 -12.81 -24.98 -6.47
N THR A 60 -12.12 -26.10 -6.32
CA THR A 60 -10.70 -26.11 -5.97
C THR A 60 -9.88 -26.90 -6.99
N ARG A 61 -8.65 -26.44 -7.17
CA ARG A 61 -7.66 -27.07 -8.04
C ARG A 61 -6.38 -27.30 -7.23
N PRO A 62 -5.88 -28.54 -7.14
CA PRO A 62 -4.56 -28.80 -6.58
C PRO A 62 -3.47 -28.06 -7.36
N THR A 63 -2.44 -27.62 -6.66
CA THR A 63 -1.25 -26.97 -7.22
C THR A 63 0.00 -27.55 -6.55
N ASP A 64 1.18 -27.26 -7.09
CA ASP A 64 2.44 -27.78 -6.56
C ASP A 64 2.63 -27.47 -5.08
N GLY A 65 3.31 -28.36 -4.34
CA GLY A 65 3.61 -28.19 -2.92
C GLY A 65 2.43 -28.41 -1.97
N GLY A 66 1.41 -29.20 -2.37
CA GLY A 66 0.25 -29.48 -1.53
C GLY A 66 -0.73 -28.31 -1.37
N HIS A 67 -0.53 -27.23 -2.13
CA HIS A 67 -1.40 -26.07 -2.13
C HIS A 67 -2.68 -26.34 -2.94
N MET A 68 -3.75 -25.61 -2.63
CA MET A 68 -4.97 -25.61 -3.45
C MET A 68 -5.37 -24.18 -3.80
N GLU A 69 -5.67 -23.97 -5.07
CA GLU A 69 -6.20 -22.73 -5.62
C GLU A 69 -7.74 -22.76 -5.64
N TRP A 70 -8.34 -21.61 -5.38
CA TRP A 70 -9.78 -21.41 -5.51
C TRP A 70 -10.15 -20.98 -6.94
N THR A 71 -11.04 -21.72 -7.59
CA THR A 71 -11.51 -21.43 -8.96
C THR A 71 -12.92 -20.82 -8.99
N GLY A 72 -13.53 -20.59 -7.82
CA GLY A 72 -14.86 -20.01 -7.69
C GLY A 72 -14.88 -18.48 -7.56
N ALA A 73 -16.01 -17.95 -7.08
CA ALA A 73 -16.20 -16.52 -6.89
C ALA A 73 -15.30 -15.94 -5.78
N THR A 74 -14.94 -14.67 -5.92
CA THR A 74 -14.23 -13.88 -4.91
C THR A 74 -14.98 -12.58 -4.63
N VAL A 75 -14.81 -12.00 -3.44
CA VAL A 75 -15.34 -10.67 -3.10
C VAL A 75 -14.32 -9.57 -3.42
N SER A 76 -14.72 -8.30 -3.31
CA SER A 76 -13.80 -7.16 -3.38
C SER A 76 -12.63 -7.35 -2.41
N GLY A 77 -11.40 -7.42 -2.93
CA GLY A 77 -10.19 -7.76 -2.17
C GLY A 77 -9.64 -9.17 -2.44
N GLY A 78 -10.32 -9.98 -3.26
CA GLY A 78 -9.84 -11.29 -3.72
C GLY A 78 -10.07 -12.43 -2.73
N HIS A 79 -10.85 -12.23 -1.67
CA HIS A 79 -11.15 -13.30 -0.71
C HIS A 79 -12.09 -14.34 -1.33
N PRO A 80 -11.75 -15.63 -1.28
CA PRO A 80 -12.54 -16.69 -1.92
C PRO A 80 -13.82 -17.00 -1.14
N VAL A 81 -14.96 -17.02 -1.83
CA VAL A 81 -16.29 -17.23 -1.24
C VAL A 81 -17.15 -18.18 -2.09
N MET A 82 -18.12 -18.84 -1.45
CA MET A 82 -19.12 -19.65 -2.14
C MET A 82 -20.50 -19.49 -1.49
N ARG A 83 -21.56 -19.62 -2.30
CA ARG A 83 -22.94 -19.72 -1.80
C ARG A 83 -23.37 -21.17 -1.74
N TYR A 84 -23.99 -21.57 -0.64
CA TYR A 84 -24.52 -22.90 -0.42
C TYR A 84 -25.79 -22.82 0.43
N ALA A 85 -26.89 -23.41 -0.07
CA ALA A 85 -28.20 -23.38 0.60
C ALA A 85 -28.64 -21.98 1.06
N GLY A 86 -28.45 -20.96 0.21
CA GLY A 86 -28.80 -19.57 0.52
C GLY A 86 -27.79 -18.80 1.38
N THR A 87 -26.82 -19.48 1.99
CA THR A 87 -25.81 -18.88 2.87
C THR A 87 -24.48 -18.69 2.14
N THR A 88 -23.78 -17.58 2.42
CA THR A 88 -22.42 -17.34 1.89
C THR A 88 -21.37 -17.81 2.88
N TYR A 89 -20.42 -18.61 2.41
CA TYR A 89 -19.31 -19.15 3.19
C TYR A 89 -17.96 -18.66 2.63
N SER A 90 -16.99 -18.38 3.51
CA SER A 90 -15.59 -18.25 3.11
C SER A 90 -15.03 -19.62 2.73
N ALA A 91 -14.36 -19.73 1.58
CA ALA A 91 -13.74 -20.98 1.15
C ALA A 91 -12.64 -21.45 2.13
N THR A 92 -11.93 -20.52 2.80
CA THR A 92 -10.93 -20.88 3.82
C THR A 92 -11.57 -21.43 5.10
N ARG A 93 -12.77 -20.95 5.47
CA ARG A 93 -13.52 -21.47 6.62
C ARG A 93 -14.01 -22.90 6.36
N VAL A 94 -14.50 -23.16 5.15
CA VAL A 94 -14.89 -24.52 4.74
C VAL A 94 -13.67 -25.45 4.71
N ALA A 95 -12.54 -24.99 4.17
CA ALA A 95 -11.29 -25.75 4.18
C ALA A 95 -10.80 -26.09 5.60
N TYR A 96 -10.86 -25.14 6.53
CA TYR A 96 -10.55 -25.39 7.94
C TYR A 96 -11.49 -26.45 8.54
N ARG A 97 -12.80 -26.34 8.28
CA ARG A 97 -13.78 -27.32 8.75
C ARG A 97 -13.51 -28.73 8.22
N ILE A 98 -13.14 -28.85 6.94
CA ILE A 98 -12.76 -30.14 6.34
C ILE A 98 -11.58 -30.77 7.08
N GLN A 99 -10.58 -29.97 7.46
CA GLN A 99 -9.39 -30.46 8.17
C GLN A 99 -9.66 -30.82 9.63
N HIS A 100 -10.46 -30.02 10.32
CA HIS A 100 -10.58 -30.07 11.78
C HIS A 100 -11.92 -30.61 12.30
N GLY A 101 -12.87 -30.89 11.41
CA GLY A 101 -14.22 -31.35 11.76
C GLY A 101 -15.10 -30.29 12.45
N GLN A 102 -14.61 -29.06 12.60
CA GLN A 102 -15.31 -27.98 13.30
C GLN A 102 -15.00 -26.62 12.68
N ASP A 103 -15.84 -25.64 12.99
CA ASP A 103 -15.63 -24.27 12.57
C ASP A 103 -14.51 -23.57 13.36
N PRO A 104 -13.74 -22.66 12.73
CA PRO A 104 -12.74 -21.88 13.47
C PRO A 104 -13.44 -20.89 14.41
N ALA A 105 -12.86 -20.69 15.59
CA ALA A 105 -13.32 -19.73 16.59
C ALA A 105 -13.13 -18.28 16.12
N GLY A 106 -12.09 -18.01 15.32
CA GLY A 106 -11.89 -16.76 14.61
C GLY A 106 -12.04 -16.92 13.09
N TYR A 107 -11.17 -16.24 12.35
CA TYR A 107 -11.02 -16.41 10.91
C TYR A 107 -10.05 -17.55 10.60
N ALA A 108 -10.38 -18.37 9.60
CA ALA A 108 -9.42 -19.29 8.98
C ALA A 108 -8.53 -18.51 7.99
N LYS A 109 -7.22 -18.55 8.23
CA LYS A 109 -6.21 -17.98 7.34
C LYS A 109 -5.21 -19.02 6.90
N PRO A 110 -4.69 -18.95 5.67
CA PRO A 110 -3.57 -19.77 5.26
C PRO A 110 -2.31 -19.38 6.04
N ASN A 111 -1.59 -20.35 6.59
CA ASN A 111 -0.30 -20.15 7.25
C ASN A 111 0.91 -20.50 6.35
N CYS A 112 0.66 -21.06 5.17
CA CYS A 112 1.67 -21.55 4.23
C CYS A 112 2.37 -20.47 3.37
N GLY A 113 2.18 -19.18 3.67
CA GLY A 113 2.74 -18.06 2.89
C GLY A 113 2.08 -17.80 1.52
N ARG A 114 1.43 -18.79 0.91
CA ARG A 114 0.74 -18.61 -0.38
C ARG A 114 -0.58 -17.86 -0.21
N ARG A 115 -0.67 -16.71 -0.88
CA ARG A 115 -1.87 -15.86 -0.89
C ARG A 115 -3.08 -16.66 -1.38
N HIS A 116 -4.18 -16.60 -0.64
CA HIS A 116 -5.46 -17.26 -0.95
C HIS A 116 -5.41 -18.79 -1.09
N CYS A 117 -4.39 -19.46 -0.55
CA CYS A 117 -4.37 -20.92 -0.48
C CYS A 117 -5.58 -21.43 0.32
N VAL A 118 -6.34 -22.36 -0.26
CA VAL A 118 -7.50 -23.00 0.38
C VAL A 118 -7.22 -24.45 0.77
N ALA A 119 -5.98 -24.95 0.70
CA ALA A 119 -5.66 -26.31 1.13
C ALA A 119 -6.08 -26.51 2.61
N PRO A 120 -6.86 -27.56 2.96
CA PRO A 120 -7.34 -27.81 4.32
C PRO A 120 -6.21 -27.85 5.35
N ALA A 121 -5.12 -28.57 5.05
CA ALA A 121 -3.95 -28.70 5.92
C ALA A 121 -3.17 -27.39 6.15
N HIS A 122 -3.39 -26.35 5.34
CA HIS A 122 -2.70 -25.06 5.45
C HIS A 122 -3.53 -23.99 6.15
N GLN A 123 -4.72 -24.32 6.65
CA GLN A 123 -5.55 -23.37 7.37
C GLN A 123 -5.21 -23.34 8.86
N THR A 124 -5.18 -22.16 9.44
CA THR A 124 -5.05 -21.96 10.88
C THR A 124 -6.15 -21.04 11.38
N ASP A 125 -6.62 -21.32 12.60
CA ASP A 125 -7.59 -20.47 13.28
C ASP A 125 -6.90 -19.27 13.92
N THR A 126 -7.28 -18.08 13.48
CA THR A 126 -6.78 -16.83 14.07
C THR A 126 -7.20 -16.66 15.53
N GLY A 127 -8.28 -17.30 15.98
CA GLY A 127 -8.68 -17.35 17.39
C GLY A 127 -7.59 -17.98 18.27
N GLN A 128 -7.02 -19.11 17.83
CA GLN A 128 -5.94 -19.80 18.55
C GLN A 128 -4.62 -19.00 18.53
N THR A 129 -4.25 -18.42 17.38
CA THR A 129 -3.05 -17.55 17.31
C THR A 129 -3.22 -16.27 18.12
N ARG A 130 -4.45 -15.75 18.28
CA ARG A 130 -4.71 -14.59 19.13
C ARG A 130 -4.41 -14.91 20.59
N THR A 131 -4.80 -16.08 21.08
CA THR A 131 -4.50 -16.50 22.45
C THR A 131 -2.99 -16.61 22.68
N ALA A 132 -2.24 -17.15 21.72
CA ALA A 132 -0.78 -17.23 21.80
C ALA A 132 -0.08 -15.86 21.71
N HIS A 133 -0.59 -14.94 20.90
CA HIS A 133 -0.07 -13.57 20.80
C HIS A 133 -0.58 -12.61 21.90
N GLN A 134 -1.41 -13.06 22.85
CA GLN A 134 -2.06 -12.20 23.85
C GLN A 134 -1.68 -12.49 25.30
N HIS A 135 -0.46 -12.95 25.58
CA HIS A 135 0.26 -12.30 26.68
C HIS A 135 0.87 -10.99 26.16
N ARG A 136 0.01 -10.05 25.73
CA ARG A 136 0.44 -8.67 25.54
C ARG A 136 0.89 -8.20 26.91
N VAL A 137 2.20 -8.13 27.10
CA VAL A 137 2.81 -7.53 28.28
C VAL A 137 2.09 -6.22 28.52
N ARG A 138 1.31 -6.17 29.60
CA ARG A 138 0.63 -4.96 30.02
C ARG A 138 1.67 -4.14 30.75
N TYR A 139 2.16 -3.10 30.08
CA TYR A 139 3.04 -2.14 30.71
C TYR A 139 2.23 -1.25 31.65
N ALA A 140 2.73 -1.04 32.86
CA ALA A 140 2.09 -0.22 33.88
C ALA A 140 1.89 1.24 33.42
N SER A 141 2.79 1.75 32.58
CA SER A 141 2.77 3.13 32.10
C SER A 141 3.35 3.23 30.67
N PRO A 142 3.16 4.37 29.96
CA PRO A 142 3.82 4.59 28.68
C PRO A 142 5.35 4.65 28.81
N GLU A 143 5.90 5.11 29.92
CA GLU A 143 7.35 5.14 30.20
C GLU A 143 7.93 3.74 30.36
N ALA A 144 7.24 2.86 31.11
CA ALA A 144 7.65 1.46 31.23
C ALA A 144 7.64 0.75 29.87
N LYS A 145 6.67 1.12 29.02
CA LYS A 145 6.60 0.63 27.64
C LYS A 145 7.68 1.21 26.75
N LEU A 146 8.04 2.48 26.94
CA LEU A 146 9.13 3.13 26.24
C LEU A 146 10.44 2.42 26.55
N ALA A 147 10.77 2.24 27.84
CA ALA A 147 11.97 1.55 28.28
C ALA A 147 12.09 0.12 27.71
N ALA A 148 10.99 -0.62 27.67
CA ALA A 148 10.96 -1.98 27.10
C ALA A 148 11.07 -2.04 25.57
N LEU A 149 10.91 -0.91 24.88
CA LEU A 149 11.00 -0.78 23.42
C LEU A 149 12.17 0.12 23.01
N THR A 150 13.18 0.22 23.89
CA THR A 150 14.42 0.92 23.64
C THR A 150 15.60 0.05 23.99
N GLU A 151 16.65 0.13 23.18
CA GLU A 151 17.88 -0.62 23.38
C GLU A 151 19.08 0.34 23.33
N PRO A 152 20.04 0.23 24.27
CA PRO A 152 21.30 0.94 24.14
C PRO A 152 22.10 0.37 22.95
N THR A 153 22.81 1.23 22.24
CA THR A 153 23.69 0.85 21.14
C THR A 153 25.16 0.94 21.58
N ALA A 154 26.06 0.27 20.84
CA ALA A 154 27.49 0.22 21.17
C ALA A 154 28.19 1.60 21.11
N ASP A 155 27.66 2.52 20.31
CA ASP A 155 28.12 3.91 20.15
C ASP A 155 27.50 4.86 21.19
N GLY A 156 26.81 4.34 22.22
CA GLY A 156 26.28 5.13 23.32
C GLY A 156 24.91 5.78 23.05
N HIS A 157 24.25 5.46 21.94
CA HIS A 157 22.90 5.93 21.66
C HIS A 157 21.83 5.06 22.34
N LEU A 158 20.60 5.57 22.38
CA LEU A 158 19.42 4.82 22.77
C LEU A 158 18.49 4.69 21.57
N ARG A 159 18.35 3.48 21.01
CA ARG A 159 17.58 3.23 19.77
C ARG A 159 16.17 2.75 20.08
N TRP A 160 15.18 3.33 19.40
CA TRP A 160 13.81 2.81 19.40
C TRP A 160 13.70 1.48 18.64
N THR A 161 13.10 0.45 19.25
CA THR A 161 12.85 -0.85 18.63
C THR A 161 11.37 -1.19 18.47
N GLY A 162 10.48 -0.27 18.88
CA GLY A 162 9.05 -0.44 18.76
C GLY A 162 8.47 -0.06 17.39
N PRO A 163 7.13 -0.04 17.27
CA PRO A 163 6.44 0.33 16.03
C PRO A 163 6.70 1.78 15.59
N THR A 164 6.63 2.02 14.28
CA THR A 164 6.70 3.35 13.67
C THR A 164 5.42 3.67 12.89
N ASP A 165 5.15 4.96 12.65
CA ASP A 165 4.16 5.46 11.70
C ASP A 165 4.88 6.28 10.63
N GLY A 166 5.20 5.63 9.51
CA GLY A 166 6.24 6.13 8.59
C GLY A 166 7.60 6.17 9.29
N ASP A 167 8.28 7.30 9.19
CA ASP A 167 9.59 7.53 9.83
C ASP A 167 9.47 8.01 11.29
N HIS A 168 8.25 8.13 11.82
CA HIS A 168 8.01 8.66 13.16
C HIS A 168 7.80 7.52 14.18
N PRO A 169 8.69 7.37 15.18
CA PRO A 169 8.49 6.46 16.30
C PRO A 169 7.19 6.75 17.06
N LEU A 170 6.34 5.73 17.23
CA LEU A 170 5.01 5.88 17.82
C LEU A 170 4.74 4.80 18.88
N LEU A 171 4.36 5.26 20.08
CA LEU A 171 3.97 4.38 21.18
C LEU A 171 2.46 4.44 21.40
N LYS A 172 1.81 3.27 21.44
CA LYS A 172 0.39 3.12 21.82
C LYS A 172 0.28 2.52 23.21
N HIS A 173 -0.34 3.22 24.15
CA HIS A 173 -0.57 2.75 25.52
C HIS A 173 -1.95 3.21 26.01
N ALA A 174 -2.72 2.31 26.63
CA ALA A 174 -4.08 2.54 27.10
C ALA A 174 -5.01 3.20 26.06
N GLY A 175 -4.93 2.78 24.79
CA GLY A 175 -5.73 3.34 23.69
C GLY A 175 -5.27 4.71 23.19
N ARG A 176 -4.32 5.37 23.87
CA ARG A 176 -3.74 6.65 23.46
C ARG A 176 -2.48 6.48 22.63
N ARG A 177 -2.26 7.40 21.68
CA ARG A 177 -1.02 7.54 20.90
C ARG A 177 -0.10 8.54 21.58
N TRP A 178 1.16 8.18 21.72
CA TRP A 178 2.21 8.98 22.33
C TRP A 178 3.34 9.19 21.31
N PRO A 179 3.69 10.45 20.97
CA PRO A 179 4.90 10.74 20.21
C PRO A 179 6.12 10.33 21.04
N VAL A 180 6.88 9.35 20.57
CA VAL A 180 7.96 8.72 21.35
C VAL A 180 9.05 9.74 21.71
N LEU A 181 9.40 10.64 20.78
CA LEU A 181 10.38 11.70 21.03
C LEU A 181 9.93 12.64 22.15
N SER A 182 8.65 13.00 22.22
CA SER A 182 8.13 13.85 23.29
C SER A 182 8.15 13.15 24.65
N LEU A 183 7.82 11.85 24.68
CA LEU A 183 7.85 11.06 25.91
C LEU A 183 9.29 10.86 26.42
N ALA A 184 10.23 10.51 25.52
CA ALA A 184 11.64 10.40 25.85
C ALA A 184 12.22 11.73 26.35
N PHE A 185 11.86 12.84 25.68
CA PHE A 185 12.25 14.18 26.12
C PHE A 185 11.73 14.51 27.52
N GLU A 186 10.45 14.25 27.81
CA GLU A 186 9.85 14.49 29.12
C GLU A 186 10.51 13.64 30.21
N GLN A 187 10.85 12.38 29.91
CA GLN A 187 11.53 11.47 30.84
C GLN A 187 12.96 11.94 31.16
N THR A 188 13.72 12.45 30.19
CA THR A 188 15.10 12.90 30.44
C THR A 188 15.19 14.32 31.00
N HIS A 189 14.37 15.25 30.50
CA HIS A 189 14.46 16.67 30.87
C HIS A 189 13.53 17.07 32.02
N GLY A 190 12.68 16.17 32.50
CA GLY A 190 11.75 16.42 33.61
C GLY A 190 10.68 17.48 33.31
N ARG A 191 10.47 17.82 32.03
CA ARG A 191 9.51 18.84 31.57
C ARG A 191 8.90 18.47 30.23
N LYS A 192 7.69 18.94 29.97
CA LYS A 192 7.07 18.82 28.64
C LYS A 192 7.85 19.63 27.59
N PRO A 193 7.97 19.13 26.35
CA PRO A 193 8.61 19.89 25.28
C PRO A 193 7.76 21.09 24.87
N SER A 194 8.41 22.21 24.61
CA SER A 194 7.81 23.36 23.95
C SER A 194 7.82 23.11 22.43
N GLY A 195 6.68 22.66 21.90
CA GLY A 195 6.53 22.34 20.48
C GLY A 195 7.13 20.98 20.08
N SER A 196 7.62 20.89 18.84
CA SER A 196 8.16 19.64 18.29
C SER A 196 9.55 19.31 18.85
N VAL A 197 9.76 18.04 19.18
CA VAL A 197 11.08 17.49 19.54
C VAL A 197 11.77 17.01 18.27
N SER A 198 13.05 17.35 18.09
CA SER A 198 13.92 16.81 17.05
C SER A 198 15.05 16.02 17.67
N VAL A 199 15.63 15.12 16.87
CA VAL A 199 16.88 14.43 17.18
C VAL A 199 18.00 15.23 16.53
N ASP A 200 19.01 15.62 17.30
CA ASP A 200 20.11 16.46 16.84
C ASP A 200 21.35 15.65 16.43
N CYS A 201 21.29 14.32 16.54
CA CYS A 201 22.30 13.40 16.03
C CYS A 201 21.85 12.71 14.73
N THR A 202 22.80 12.10 14.02
CA THR A 202 22.54 11.39 12.75
C THR A 202 22.08 9.94 12.96
N HIS A 203 22.05 9.43 14.19
CA HIS A 203 21.69 8.04 14.47
C HIS A 203 20.16 7.83 14.32
N PRO A 204 19.71 6.95 13.40
CA PRO A 204 18.29 6.76 13.14
C PRO A 204 17.52 6.36 14.39
N HIS A 205 16.41 7.06 14.65
CA HIS A 205 15.52 6.80 15.79
C HIS A 205 16.22 6.85 17.17
N CYS A 206 17.25 7.68 17.32
CA CYS A 206 17.85 7.94 18.62
C CYS A 206 16.87 8.65 19.55
N LEU A 207 16.78 8.17 20.79
CA LEU A 207 15.95 8.69 21.88
C LEU A 207 16.77 9.12 23.09
N LEU A 208 18.10 9.18 22.94
CA LEU A 208 18.98 9.60 24.01
C LEU A 208 18.74 11.08 24.30
N GLY A 209 18.37 11.43 25.53
CA GLY A 209 17.82 12.76 25.80
C GLY A 209 18.77 13.93 25.59
N GLU A 210 20.09 13.73 25.65
CA GLU A 210 21.11 14.73 25.26
C GLU A 210 21.12 15.03 23.76
N HIS A 211 20.60 14.12 22.94
CA HIS A 211 20.40 14.32 21.50
C HIS A 211 18.99 14.82 21.16
N LEU A 212 18.14 15.10 22.15
CA LEU A 212 16.79 15.59 21.92
C LEU A 212 16.70 17.07 22.26
N SER A 213 16.26 17.88 21.31
CA SER A 213 15.91 19.27 21.53
C SER A 213 14.45 19.54 21.23
N ASP A 214 13.84 20.45 21.99
CA ASP A 214 12.55 21.03 21.64
C ASP A 214 12.73 22.39 20.93
N LYS A 215 11.63 23.03 20.55
CA LYS A 215 11.69 24.31 19.84
C LYS A 215 12.38 25.39 20.67
N ALA A 216 12.18 25.40 21.99
CA ALA A 216 12.76 26.40 22.87
C ALA A 216 14.28 26.22 22.99
N SER A 217 14.76 25.00 23.21
CA SER A 217 16.17 24.66 23.27
C SER A 217 16.89 25.04 21.96
N ARG A 218 16.29 24.77 20.80
CA ARG A 218 16.87 25.15 19.51
C ARG A 218 16.96 26.66 19.29
N VAL A 219 16.05 27.44 19.86
CA VAL A 219 16.11 28.92 19.78
C VAL A 219 17.27 29.45 20.61
N GLN A 220 17.54 28.85 21.77
CA GLN A 220 18.65 29.26 22.64
C GLN A 220 20.03 28.85 22.09
N LEU A 221 20.13 27.67 21.49
CA LEU A 221 21.39 27.14 20.94
C LEU A 221 21.75 27.70 19.56
N ARG A 222 20.82 28.41 18.90
CA ARG A 222 21.17 29.09 17.66
C ARG A 222 22.22 30.14 17.99
N PRO A 223 23.45 30.05 17.43
CA PRO A 223 24.39 31.16 17.51
C PRO A 223 23.64 32.39 17.02
N ALA A 224 23.85 33.54 17.67
CA ALA A 224 23.23 34.80 17.28
C ALA A 224 23.40 34.95 15.78
N SER A 225 22.33 34.64 15.04
CA SER A 225 22.43 34.60 13.58
C SER A 225 22.86 35.99 13.19
N GLU A 226 23.87 36.10 12.33
CA GLU A 226 24.13 37.36 11.63
C GLU A 226 22.77 37.97 11.28
N PRO A 227 22.53 39.24 11.64
CA PRO A 227 21.24 39.86 11.47
C PRO A 227 20.82 39.55 10.05
N LYS A 228 19.71 38.78 9.90
CA LYS A 228 19.15 38.47 8.58
C LYS A 228 19.22 39.79 7.82
N PRO A 229 19.93 39.87 6.68
CA PRO A 229 20.07 41.12 5.97
C PRO A 229 18.68 41.70 5.91
N GLN A 230 18.48 42.86 6.56
CA GLN A 230 17.20 43.54 6.53
C GLN A 230 16.81 43.53 5.07
N PRO A 231 15.60 43.05 4.71
CA PRO A 231 15.29 42.79 3.33
C PRO A 231 15.63 44.05 2.56
N ALA A 232 16.71 44.01 1.79
CA ALA A 232 17.03 45.08 0.89
C ALA A 232 15.73 45.32 0.14
N GLN A 233 15.24 46.55 0.18
CA GLN A 233 13.97 46.86 -0.48
C GLN A 233 14.22 46.62 -1.97
N TYR A 234 13.89 45.42 -2.43
CA TYR A 234 14.06 45.06 -3.82
C TYR A 234 13.09 45.94 -4.61
N ALA A 235 13.60 46.69 -5.58
CA ALA A 235 12.78 47.59 -6.39
C ALA A 235 11.72 46.83 -7.20
N SER A 236 11.93 45.54 -7.47
CA SER A 236 11.01 44.69 -8.23
C SER A 236 11.14 43.22 -7.83
N VAL A 237 10.15 42.41 -8.25
CA VAL A 237 10.21 40.94 -8.12
C VAL A 237 11.39 40.34 -8.90
N GLN A 238 11.79 40.96 -10.02
CA GLN A 238 12.93 40.56 -10.81
C GLN A 238 14.25 40.80 -10.06
N ALA A 239 14.44 42.00 -9.49
CA ALA A 239 15.64 42.29 -8.69
C ALA A 239 15.77 41.34 -7.49
N LYS A 240 14.63 40.97 -6.88
CA LYS A 240 14.60 39.96 -5.83
C LYS A 240 14.98 38.57 -6.33
N PHE A 241 14.50 38.18 -7.51
CA PHE A 241 14.87 36.90 -8.13
C PHE A 241 16.37 36.85 -8.44
N GLU A 242 16.92 37.89 -9.07
CA GLU A 242 18.33 37.99 -9.43
C GLU A 242 19.26 37.88 -8.21
N ALA A 243 18.85 38.42 -7.06
CA ALA A 243 19.61 38.33 -5.81
C ALA A 243 19.73 36.90 -5.22
N PHE A 244 18.91 35.95 -5.67
CA PHE A 244 18.90 34.56 -5.17
C PHE A 244 19.33 33.54 -6.23
N VAL A 245 19.63 33.98 -7.45
CA VAL A 245 20.08 33.09 -8.50
C VAL A 245 21.60 32.99 -8.50
N VAL A 246 22.11 31.77 -8.55
CA VAL A 246 23.56 31.48 -8.55
C VAL A 246 23.94 30.79 -9.86
N PRO A 247 24.82 31.37 -10.68
CA PRO A 247 25.34 30.69 -11.87
C PRO A 247 26.17 29.47 -11.50
N THR A 248 25.98 28.35 -12.19
CA THR A 248 26.73 27.10 -11.95
C THR A 248 28.03 26.98 -12.74
N GLY A 249 28.33 27.94 -13.62
CA GLY A 249 29.47 27.90 -14.55
C GLY A 249 29.24 27.08 -15.83
N THR A 250 28.19 26.24 -15.88
CA THR A 250 27.84 25.38 -17.03
C THR A 250 26.64 25.90 -17.83
N GLY A 251 26.28 27.18 -17.66
CA GLY A 251 25.10 27.78 -18.29
C GLY A 251 23.78 27.49 -17.56
N HIS A 252 23.82 26.80 -16.41
CA HIS A 252 22.66 26.63 -15.54
C HIS A 252 22.62 27.71 -14.44
N LEU A 253 21.43 27.88 -13.87
CA LEU A 253 21.15 28.81 -12.77
C LEU A 253 20.50 28.04 -11.62
N ASP A 254 21.15 28.06 -10.46
CA ASP A 254 20.66 27.48 -9.21
C ASP A 254 19.92 28.52 -8.35
N TRP A 255 19.10 28.03 -7.42
CA TRP A 255 18.33 28.84 -6.48
C TRP A 255 18.89 28.73 -5.07
N SER A 256 19.31 29.86 -4.48
CA SER A 256 19.76 29.94 -3.08
C SER A 256 18.71 30.49 -2.13
N GLY A 257 17.53 30.86 -2.65
CA GLY A 257 16.46 31.50 -1.89
C GLY A 257 15.47 30.53 -1.22
N PRO A 258 14.34 31.05 -0.72
CA PRO A 258 13.31 30.25 -0.07
C PRO A 258 12.69 29.20 -1.00
N VAL A 259 12.37 28.03 -0.45
CA VAL A 259 11.57 26.98 -1.09
C VAL A 259 10.28 26.75 -0.31
N ASN A 260 9.22 26.30 -0.98
CA ASN A 260 7.98 25.92 -0.31
C ASN A 260 8.07 24.48 0.27
N SER A 261 7.00 24.01 0.92
CA SER A 261 6.93 22.66 1.49
C SER A 261 7.07 21.52 0.46
N ALA A 262 6.92 21.80 -0.82
CA ALA A 262 7.12 20.86 -1.92
C ALA A 262 8.53 20.98 -2.54
N GLY A 263 9.45 21.70 -1.91
CA GLY A 263 10.81 21.94 -2.42
C GLY A 263 10.89 22.87 -3.62
N ARG A 264 9.80 23.56 -4.00
CA ARG A 264 9.82 24.46 -5.16
C ARG A 264 10.35 25.83 -4.77
N ALA A 265 11.29 26.35 -5.56
CA ALA A 265 11.81 27.71 -5.45
C ALA A 265 10.70 28.77 -5.56
N ILE A 266 10.62 29.67 -4.57
CA ILE A 266 9.58 30.71 -4.50
C ILE A 266 10.16 32.09 -4.21
N VAL A 267 9.51 33.11 -4.76
CA VAL A 267 9.84 34.53 -4.58
C VAL A 267 8.64 35.25 -3.97
N PRO A 268 8.60 35.44 -2.64
CA PRO A 268 7.59 36.28 -2.01
C PRO A 268 7.91 37.76 -2.28
N PHE A 269 7.00 38.51 -2.91
CA PHE A 269 7.18 39.93 -3.22
C PHE A 269 5.83 40.67 -3.17
N ALA A 270 5.79 41.81 -2.48
CA ALA A 270 4.59 42.66 -2.35
C ALA A 270 3.30 41.87 -1.99
N GLY A 271 3.38 40.99 -1.00
CA GLY A 271 2.23 40.18 -0.54
C GLY A 271 1.82 39.03 -1.46
N ARG A 272 2.54 38.78 -2.56
CA ARG A 272 2.29 37.66 -3.48
C ARG A 272 3.45 36.67 -3.45
N ILE A 273 3.16 35.40 -3.71
CA ILE A 273 4.17 34.34 -3.86
C ILE A 273 4.15 33.88 -5.32
N ARG A 274 5.30 33.95 -5.98
CA ARG A 274 5.50 33.46 -7.35
C ARG A 274 6.59 32.38 -7.35
N THR A 275 6.55 31.44 -8.29
CA THR A 275 7.66 30.47 -8.43
C THR A 275 8.84 31.13 -9.13
N ALA A 276 10.07 30.76 -8.73
CA ALA A 276 11.28 31.30 -9.36
C ALA A 276 11.32 30.99 -10.87
N ALA A 277 10.91 29.78 -11.28
CA ALA A 277 10.85 29.41 -12.70
C ALA A 277 9.88 30.28 -13.52
N ARG A 278 8.77 30.75 -12.94
CA ARG A 278 7.85 31.67 -13.64
C ARG A 278 8.48 33.04 -13.87
N ILE A 279 9.21 33.55 -12.88
CA ILE A 279 9.93 34.83 -12.98
C ILE A 279 11.07 34.71 -13.97
N ALA A 280 11.87 33.63 -13.90
CA ALA A 280 12.93 33.34 -14.86
C ALA A 280 12.43 33.31 -16.31
N PHE A 281 11.28 32.67 -16.54
CA PHE A 281 10.63 32.64 -17.85
C PHE A 281 10.22 34.04 -18.33
N GLU A 282 9.56 34.83 -17.47
CA GLU A 282 9.16 36.21 -17.80
C GLU A 282 10.36 37.11 -18.12
N VAL A 283 11.44 36.99 -17.33
CA VAL A 283 12.69 37.74 -17.56
C VAL A 283 13.30 37.37 -18.92
N ARG A 284 13.30 36.08 -19.28
CA ARG A 284 13.89 35.61 -20.55
C ARG A 284 13.06 35.96 -21.77
N TYR A 285 11.75 35.73 -21.71
CA TYR A 285 10.87 35.79 -22.89
C TYR A 285 10.04 37.08 -22.96
N GLY A 286 10.11 37.95 -21.96
CA GLY A 286 9.37 39.22 -21.92
C GLY A 286 7.84 39.05 -21.85
N ARG A 287 7.35 37.86 -21.49
CA ARG A 287 5.91 37.54 -21.44
C ARG A 287 5.59 36.58 -20.30
N GLU A 288 4.34 36.62 -19.85
CA GLU A 288 3.83 35.66 -18.87
C GLU A 288 3.70 34.25 -19.49
N PRO A 289 4.10 33.18 -18.79
CA PRO A 289 4.00 31.83 -19.34
C PRO A 289 2.55 31.34 -19.35
N VAL A 290 2.19 30.64 -20.42
CA VAL A 290 0.89 29.98 -20.55
C VAL A 290 0.96 28.64 -19.82
N GLY A 291 0.23 28.53 -18.71
CA GLY A 291 0.21 27.35 -17.87
C GLY A 291 1.48 27.18 -17.01
N TYR A 292 1.84 25.92 -16.74
CA TYR A 292 3.00 25.59 -15.89
C TYR A 292 4.32 25.65 -16.69
N VAL A 293 5.35 26.23 -16.05
CA VAL A 293 6.73 26.29 -16.56
C VAL A 293 7.48 25.03 -16.10
N SER A 294 8.01 24.27 -17.05
CA SER A 294 8.82 23.09 -16.83
C SER A 294 10.28 23.34 -17.20
N VAL A 295 11.19 22.65 -16.53
CA VAL A 295 12.61 22.59 -16.92
C VAL A 295 12.76 21.60 -18.08
N ALA A 296 13.43 22.01 -19.15
CA ALA A 296 13.68 21.22 -20.36
C ALA A 296 15.08 20.59 -20.39
N CYS A 297 15.99 20.99 -19.49
CA CYS A 297 17.30 20.37 -19.32
C CYS A 297 17.33 19.33 -18.20
N ASP A 298 18.37 18.49 -18.16
CA ASP A 298 18.55 17.48 -17.12
C ASP A 298 19.08 18.04 -15.79
N HIS A 299 19.47 19.32 -15.73
CA HIS A 299 19.91 19.96 -14.49
C HIS A 299 18.71 20.21 -13.54
N PRO A 300 18.65 19.56 -12.37
CA PRO A 300 17.51 19.65 -11.49
C PRO A 300 17.22 21.09 -11.06
N HIS A 301 15.95 21.50 -11.17
CA HIS A 301 15.48 22.83 -10.77
C HIS A 301 16.16 24.02 -11.45
N CYS A 302 16.77 23.81 -12.63
CA CYS A 302 17.40 24.88 -13.38
C CYS A 302 16.46 26.07 -13.61
N LEU A 303 16.98 27.28 -13.39
CA LEU A 303 16.26 28.54 -13.61
C LEU A 303 16.80 29.33 -14.82
N ALA A 304 17.67 28.72 -15.63
CA ALA A 304 18.15 29.34 -16.86
C ALA A 304 16.99 29.45 -17.84
N GLY A 305 16.65 30.67 -18.27
CA GLY A 305 15.45 30.92 -19.07
C GLY A 305 15.36 30.11 -20.37
N ASP A 306 16.50 29.85 -21.02
CA ASP A 306 16.60 29.01 -22.22
C ASP A 306 16.30 27.53 -21.97
N HIS A 307 16.34 27.10 -20.71
CA HIS A 307 16.01 25.74 -20.29
C HIS A 307 14.59 25.63 -19.72
N LEU A 308 13.75 26.66 -19.92
CA LEU A 308 12.39 26.70 -19.41
C LEU A 308 11.37 26.72 -20.54
N ASP A 309 10.39 25.83 -20.44
CA ASP A 309 9.27 25.74 -21.37
C ASP A 309 7.94 26.01 -20.67
N ASP A 310 7.04 26.75 -21.33
CA ASP A 310 5.63 26.82 -20.96
C ASP A 310 4.78 25.84 -21.79
N ALA A 311 3.46 25.86 -21.63
CA ALA A 311 2.58 24.94 -22.36
C ALA A 311 2.60 25.15 -23.88
N VAL A 312 2.90 26.37 -24.35
CA VAL A 312 2.96 26.70 -25.78
C VAL A 312 4.26 26.20 -26.37
N SER A 313 5.41 26.51 -25.74
CA SER A 313 6.72 26.04 -26.19
C SER A 313 6.78 24.50 -26.23
N ARG A 314 6.28 23.82 -25.18
CA ARG A 314 6.20 22.34 -25.19
C ARG A 314 5.34 21.79 -26.32
N ARG A 315 4.25 22.46 -26.69
CA ARG A 315 3.39 22.02 -27.79
C ARG A 315 4.11 22.19 -29.12
N ALA A 316 4.81 23.31 -29.31
CA ALA A 316 5.63 23.54 -30.49
C ALA A 316 6.76 22.51 -30.60
N HIS A 317 7.48 22.23 -29.51
CA HIS A 317 8.52 21.20 -29.48
C HIS A 317 7.97 19.82 -29.84
N ARG A 318 6.84 19.39 -29.24
CA ARG A 318 6.19 18.13 -29.61
C ARG A 318 5.77 18.06 -31.08
N ALA A 319 5.23 19.16 -31.62
CA ALA A 319 4.87 19.22 -33.04
C ALA A 319 6.10 19.13 -33.95
N ALA A 320 7.20 19.79 -33.57
CA ALA A 320 8.47 19.72 -34.29
C ALA A 320 9.08 18.31 -34.26
N PHE A 321 9.12 17.65 -33.10
CA PHE A 321 9.60 16.26 -33.00
C PHE A 321 8.74 15.29 -33.82
N ALA A 322 7.41 15.43 -33.73
CA ALA A 322 6.49 14.62 -34.53
C ALA A 322 6.71 14.82 -36.05
N ALA A 323 7.01 16.04 -36.49
CA ALA A 323 7.32 16.32 -37.90
C ALA A 323 8.65 15.70 -38.36
N LEU A 324 9.58 15.44 -37.44
CA LEU A 324 10.86 14.76 -37.71
C LEU A 324 10.78 13.24 -37.59
N GLY A 325 9.63 12.68 -37.18
CA GLY A 325 9.47 11.25 -36.92
C GLY A 325 10.18 10.77 -35.65
N LEU A 326 10.41 11.66 -34.70
CA LEU A 326 10.96 11.38 -33.37
C LEU A 326 9.85 11.31 -32.32
#